data_AF-A0A257CKH5-F1
#
_entry.id   AF-A0A257CKH5-F1
#
_cell.length_a   1.000
_cell.length_b   1.000
_cell.length_c   1.000
_cell.angle_alpha   90.00
_cell.angle_beta   90.00
_cell.angle_gamma   90.00
#
_symmetry.space_group_name_H-M   'P 1'
#
loop_
_entity.id
_entity.type
_entity.pdbx_description
1 polymer ?
#
loop_
_entity_poly.entity_id
_entity_poly.type
_entity_poly.pdbx_seq_one_letter_code
_entity_poly.pdbx_strand_id
1 'polypeptide(L)'
;MIVLKAAQNNLLGALQAVAGIVERRHTLPILANVLVRKTGESIEFTTSDLEIQVRTTAQLGGDAGSFSTTVGARKLIDILRTLPGDQVVSLTANANKLTLQGGKSRFTLQTLPSEDFPLVNEAVDFGPAFSVPQKTLKMLIDQVHFAMAVHDIRYYLNGILFVAEGKTLTLVATDGSRLALAQAELETDIPKQEVILPRKTVLELMRLLKDGKDSKDGEADQIEMRFAGNQAKFSFSGMEFVTKLVEGKYPDYNRVIPKNHKNIITLGRQALLSSLQRAAILTSEKFKGVRLNIDPGALRIASSNAEQEEAKEELEIDYDGPSIEIGFNVTYLMDALANIGEDMVRLEMHDGSSAALVTVPEQAGFKYVVMPMRI
;
A
#
# COMPACT_ATOMS: atom_id res chain seq x y z
N MET A 1 38.24 -5.66 -8.39
CA MET A 1 37.41 -4.77 -9.23
C MET A 1 36.63 -3.83 -8.31
N ILE A 2 36.68 -2.52 -8.58
CA ILE A 2 35.79 -1.54 -7.95
C ILE A 2 34.44 -1.64 -8.66
N VAL A 3 33.47 -2.27 -8.01
CA VAL A 3 32.11 -2.47 -8.56
C VAL A 3 31.40 -1.14 -8.71
N LEU A 4 31.52 -0.27 -7.70
CA LEU A 4 30.95 1.08 -7.70
C LEU A 4 31.78 2.03 -6.85
N LYS A 5 31.68 3.31 -7.15
CA LYS A 5 32.24 4.42 -6.37
C LYS A 5 31.37 5.67 -6.55
N ALA A 6 30.56 5.98 -5.54
CA ALA A 6 29.58 7.08 -5.58
C ALA A 6 29.39 7.71 -4.18
N ALA A 7 28.64 8.80 -4.11
CA ALA A 7 28.16 9.34 -2.83
C ALA A 7 27.31 8.29 -2.10
N GLN A 8 27.47 8.22 -0.77
CA GLN A 8 26.79 7.27 0.10
C GLN A 8 25.27 7.29 -0.09
N ASN A 9 24.67 8.48 -0.16
CA ASN A 9 23.23 8.64 -0.33
C ASN A 9 22.70 8.01 -1.63
N ASN A 10 23.46 8.04 -2.72
CA ASN A 10 23.04 7.46 -4.00
C ASN A 10 22.94 5.93 -3.91
N LEU A 11 23.94 5.29 -3.30
CA LEU A 11 23.92 3.83 -3.08
C LEU A 11 22.82 3.44 -2.08
N LEU A 12 22.66 4.21 -1.01
CA LEU A 12 21.63 3.94 0.00
C LEU A 12 20.23 4.05 -0.59
N GLY A 13 19.96 5.06 -1.41
CA GLY A 13 18.67 5.22 -2.10
C GLY A 13 18.34 4.02 -2.98
N ALA A 14 19.29 3.58 -3.82
CA ALA A 14 19.11 2.41 -4.68
C ALA A 14 18.86 1.11 -3.89
N LEU A 15 19.57 0.91 -2.77
CA LEU A 15 19.36 -0.27 -1.92
C LEU A 15 18.03 -0.22 -1.17
N GLN A 16 17.64 0.96 -0.66
CA GLN A 16 16.36 1.14 0.03
C GLN A 16 15.16 0.99 -0.90
N ALA A 17 15.32 1.27 -2.19
CA ALA A 17 14.29 1.03 -3.19
C ALA A 17 13.94 -0.46 -3.26
N VAL A 18 14.92 -1.37 -3.24
CA VAL A 18 14.65 -2.81 -3.40
C VAL A 18 14.48 -3.56 -2.07
N ALA A 19 15.07 -3.08 -0.97
CA ALA A 19 15.16 -3.87 0.26
C ALA A 19 13.85 -4.03 1.07
N GLY A 20 12.74 -3.40 0.69
CA GLY A 20 11.49 -3.45 1.46
C GLY A 20 10.87 -4.85 1.55
N ILE A 21 11.05 -5.67 0.50
CA ILE A 21 10.55 -7.06 0.46
C ILE A 21 11.45 -8.06 1.19
N VAL A 22 12.67 -7.66 1.56
CA VAL A 22 13.63 -8.53 2.25
C VAL A 22 13.18 -8.73 3.69
N GLU A 23 12.69 -9.93 4.01
CA GLU A 23 12.21 -10.29 5.35
C GLU A 23 13.32 -10.29 6.43
N ARG A 24 12.98 -10.63 7.68
CA ARG A 24 13.96 -10.85 8.77
C ARG A 24 14.30 -12.32 8.97
N ARG A 25 13.32 -13.19 8.70
CA ARG A 25 13.43 -14.64 8.81
C ARG A 25 13.27 -15.17 7.40
N HIS A 26 14.20 -15.99 6.96
CA HIS A 26 14.21 -16.53 5.61
C HIS A 26 14.40 -18.03 5.67
N THR A 27 13.70 -18.74 4.80
CA THR A 27 13.93 -20.18 4.58
C THR A 27 15.26 -20.43 3.89
N LEU A 28 15.64 -19.55 2.95
CA LEU A 28 16.91 -19.58 2.22
C LEU A 28 17.78 -18.37 2.60
N PRO A 29 19.03 -18.55 3.07
CA PRO A 29 19.90 -17.44 3.46
C PRO A 29 20.15 -16.41 2.36
N ILE A 30 20.16 -16.83 1.09
CA ILE A 30 20.40 -15.95 -0.07
C ILE A 30 19.27 -14.92 -0.29
N LEU A 31 18.06 -15.18 0.21
CA LEU A 31 16.93 -14.22 0.15
C LEU A 31 17.11 -13.03 1.11
N ALA A 32 18.08 -13.10 2.03
CA ALA A 32 18.50 -11.95 2.86
C ALA A 32 19.45 -11.01 2.10
N ASN A 33 19.94 -11.44 0.93
CA ASN A 33 20.86 -10.68 0.10
C ASN A 33 20.11 -9.87 -0.96
N VAL A 34 20.79 -8.82 -1.43
CA VAL A 34 20.51 -8.17 -2.71
C VAL A 34 21.45 -8.76 -3.77
N LEU A 35 20.91 -9.10 -4.93
CA LEU A 35 21.69 -9.39 -6.13
C LEU A 35 22.20 -8.07 -6.71
N VAL A 36 23.51 -7.97 -6.88
CA VAL A 36 24.19 -6.83 -7.49
C VAL A 36 24.74 -7.28 -8.84
N ARG A 37 24.23 -6.73 -9.93
CA ARG A 37 24.70 -7.02 -11.29
C ARG A 37 25.17 -5.73 -11.95
N LYS A 38 26.44 -5.70 -12.35
CA LYS A 38 27.04 -4.61 -13.10
C LYS A 38 27.21 -5.02 -14.56
N THR A 39 26.87 -4.11 -15.46
CA THR A 39 27.08 -4.26 -16.90
C THR A 39 27.49 -2.91 -17.48
N GLY A 40 28.78 -2.76 -17.81
CA GLY A 40 29.35 -1.46 -18.18
C GLY A 40 29.30 -0.49 -17.01
N GLU A 41 28.64 0.64 -17.19
CA GLU A 41 28.47 1.67 -16.15
C GLU A 41 27.20 1.46 -15.29
N SER A 42 26.28 0.63 -15.77
CA SER A 42 24.99 0.38 -15.13
C SER A 42 25.12 -0.67 -14.03
N ILE A 43 24.45 -0.43 -12.90
CA ILE A 43 24.34 -1.38 -11.79
C ILE A 43 22.88 -1.62 -11.47
N GLU A 44 22.48 -2.87 -11.57
CA GLU A 44 21.18 -3.37 -11.18
C GLU A 44 21.27 -3.94 -9.76
N PHE A 45 20.31 -3.54 -8.93
CA PHE A 45 20.05 -4.15 -7.64
C PHE A 45 18.72 -4.90 -7.74
N THR A 46 18.72 -6.17 -7.36
CA THR A 46 17.52 -7.02 -7.39
C THR A 46 17.36 -7.74 -6.05
N THR A 47 16.16 -7.70 -5.48
CA THR A 47 15.76 -8.51 -4.32
C THR A 47 14.57 -9.37 -4.69
N SER A 48 14.41 -10.49 -3.99
CA SER A 48 13.32 -11.43 -4.22
C SER A 48 12.96 -12.12 -2.90
N ASP A 49 11.68 -12.47 -2.74
CA ASP A 49 11.20 -13.37 -1.69
C ASP A 49 10.51 -14.63 -2.27
N LEU A 50 10.71 -14.90 -3.56
CA LEU A 50 10.04 -15.94 -4.39
C LEU A 50 8.60 -15.63 -4.82
N GLU A 51 7.97 -14.60 -4.27
CA GLU A 51 6.63 -14.13 -4.67
C GLU A 51 6.68 -12.77 -5.35
N ILE A 52 7.55 -11.90 -4.83
CA ILE A 52 7.80 -10.54 -5.27
C ILE A 52 9.28 -10.44 -5.65
N GLN A 53 9.54 -9.76 -6.75
CA GLN A 53 10.86 -9.34 -7.18
C GLN A 53 10.85 -7.83 -7.43
N VAL A 54 11.81 -7.13 -6.84
CA VAL A 54 11.99 -5.68 -7.05
C VAL A 54 13.37 -5.44 -7.60
N ARG A 55 13.44 -4.67 -8.68
CA ARG A 55 14.65 -4.29 -9.38
C ARG A 55 14.72 -2.77 -9.49
N THR A 56 15.92 -2.24 -9.33
CA THR A 56 16.25 -0.86 -9.72
C THR A 56 17.60 -0.80 -10.41
N THR A 57 17.76 0.17 -11.29
CA THR A 57 19.04 0.46 -11.96
C THR A 57 19.59 1.80 -11.51
N ALA A 58 20.90 1.88 -11.31
CA ALA A 58 21.60 3.11 -10.96
C ALA A 58 22.97 3.19 -11.63
N GLN A 59 23.42 4.41 -11.94
CA GLN A 59 24.79 4.70 -12.37
C GLN A 59 25.58 5.17 -11.15
N LEU A 60 26.49 4.31 -10.65
CA LEU A 60 27.25 4.55 -9.42
C LEU A 60 28.77 4.54 -9.64
N GLY A 61 29.22 4.82 -10.87
CA GLY A 61 30.64 4.83 -11.23
C GLY A 61 31.33 3.46 -11.07
N GLY A 62 32.62 3.49 -10.73
CA GLY A 62 33.47 2.29 -10.60
C GLY A 62 34.16 1.89 -11.89
N ASP A 63 34.84 0.74 -11.87
CA ASP A 63 35.58 0.22 -13.02
C ASP A 63 34.61 -0.26 -14.11
N ALA A 64 34.90 -0.03 -15.38
CA ALA A 64 34.12 -0.60 -16.48
C ALA A 64 34.24 -2.14 -16.49
N GLY A 65 33.13 -2.84 -16.75
CA GLY A 65 33.13 -4.29 -16.89
C GLY A 65 31.82 -4.94 -16.46
N SER A 66 31.86 -6.28 -16.39
CA SER A 66 30.73 -7.09 -15.92
C SER A 66 31.07 -7.73 -14.60
N PHE A 67 30.14 -7.69 -13.66
CA PHE A 67 30.28 -8.30 -12.34
C PHE A 67 28.91 -8.70 -11.80
N SER A 68 28.84 -9.81 -11.07
CA SER A 68 27.60 -10.29 -10.49
C SER A 68 27.89 -10.98 -9.16
N THR A 69 27.16 -10.63 -8.11
CA THR A 69 27.28 -11.26 -6.79
C THR A 69 26.04 -10.97 -5.94
N THR A 70 25.94 -11.58 -4.75
CA THR A 70 24.91 -11.23 -3.78
C THR A 70 25.53 -10.79 -2.46
N VAL A 71 24.90 -9.87 -1.75
CA VAL A 71 25.38 -9.39 -0.44
C VAL A 71 24.23 -9.03 0.49
N GLY A 72 24.41 -9.22 1.80
CA GLY A 72 23.36 -8.96 2.78
C GLY A 72 22.79 -7.54 2.70
N ALA A 73 21.54 -7.40 2.27
CA ALA A 73 20.93 -6.11 1.93
C ALA A 73 20.82 -5.20 3.16
N ARG A 74 20.23 -5.73 4.25
CA ARG A 74 20.05 -5.00 5.51
C ARG A 74 21.39 -4.58 6.12
N LYS A 75 22.38 -5.49 6.17
CA LYS A 75 23.72 -5.17 6.69
C LYS A 75 24.36 -4.03 5.91
N LEU A 76 24.27 -4.04 4.58
CA LEU A 76 24.83 -3.00 3.75
C LEU A 76 24.12 -1.65 3.97
N ILE A 77 22.79 -1.66 4.04
CA ILE A 77 21.98 -0.46 4.37
C ILE A 77 22.33 0.11 5.74
N ASP A 78 22.39 -0.75 6.76
CA ASP A 78 22.68 -0.35 8.14
C ASP A 78 24.07 0.29 8.24
N ILE A 79 25.08 -0.29 7.58
CA ILE A 79 26.43 0.31 7.51
C ILE A 79 26.38 1.68 6.81
N LEU A 80 25.71 1.79 5.66
CA LEU A 80 25.65 3.04 4.90
C LEU A 80 24.99 4.16 5.72
N ARG A 81 23.94 3.85 6.50
CA ARG A 81 23.28 4.82 7.40
C ARG A 81 24.19 5.38 8.51
N THR A 82 25.30 4.70 8.84
CA THR A 82 26.27 5.20 9.82
C THR A 82 27.30 6.16 9.24
N LEU A 83 27.36 6.30 7.91
CA LEU A 83 28.32 7.15 7.21
C LEU A 83 27.66 8.48 6.81
N PRO A 84 28.44 9.56 6.62
CA PRO A 84 27.92 10.82 6.09
C PRO A 84 27.37 10.66 4.66
N GLY A 85 26.24 11.30 4.36
CA GLY A 85 25.50 11.13 3.11
C GLY A 85 26.23 11.56 1.84
N ASP A 86 27.06 12.59 1.93
CA ASP A 86 27.90 13.13 0.86
C ASP A 86 29.24 12.39 0.74
N GLN A 87 29.57 11.51 1.70
CA GLN A 87 30.82 10.77 1.68
C GLN A 87 30.88 9.84 0.48
N VAL A 88 31.98 9.92 -0.28
CA VAL A 88 32.24 8.96 -1.35
C VAL A 88 32.55 7.59 -0.74
N VAL A 89 31.77 6.59 -1.15
CA VAL A 89 31.95 5.19 -0.78
C VAL A 89 32.31 4.37 -2.01
N SER A 90 33.13 3.34 -1.82
CA SER A 90 33.48 2.37 -2.85
C SER A 90 33.13 0.96 -2.41
N LEU A 91 32.58 0.16 -3.32
CA LEU A 91 32.37 -1.27 -3.14
C LEU A 91 33.34 -2.04 -4.02
N THR A 92 34.26 -2.79 -3.42
CA THR A 92 35.30 -3.54 -4.13
C THR A 92 35.08 -5.04 -3.96
N ALA A 93 35.04 -5.75 -5.08
CA ALA A 93 34.94 -7.21 -5.09
C ALA A 93 36.32 -7.86 -5.03
N ASN A 94 36.45 -8.86 -4.16
CA ASN A 94 37.60 -9.76 -4.07
C ASN A 94 37.12 -11.16 -3.68
N ALA A 95 37.20 -12.11 -4.62
CA ALA A 95 36.71 -13.48 -4.47
C ALA A 95 35.26 -13.51 -3.95
N ASN A 96 35.02 -14.16 -2.82
CA ASN A 96 33.71 -14.29 -2.16
C ASN A 96 33.39 -13.18 -1.14
N LYS A 97 34.02 -12.01 -1.31
CA LYS A 97 33.86 -10.88 -0.38
C LYS A 97 33.62 -9.59 -1.15
N LEU A 98 32.71 -8.77 -0.62
CA LEU A 98 32.55 -7.36 -0.99
C LEU A 98 33.07 -6.50 0.16
N THR A 99 33.98 -5.58 -0.18
CA THR A 99 34.50 -4.59 0.76
C THR A 99 33.84 -3.25 0.49
N LEU A 100 33.06 -2.73 1.45
CA LEU A 100 32.61 -1.35 1.45
C LEU A 100 33.65 -0.50 2.18
N GLN A 101 34.12 0.56 1.53
CA GLN A 101 35.04 1.53 2.12
C GLN A 101 34.48 2.94 1.98
N GLY A 102 34.55 3.71 3.05
CA GLY A 102 34.17 5.12 3.10
C GLY A 102 35.08 5.86 4.06
N GLY A 103 35.88 6.80 3.54
CA GLY A 103 36.96 7.42 4.31
C GLY A 103 37.92 6.37 4.88
N LYS A 104 38.11 6.38 6.21
CA LYS A 104 38.94 5.41 6.94
C LYS A 104 38.19 4.16 7.39
N SER A 105 36.86 4.14 7.24
CA SER A 105 36.03 3.00 7.63
C SER A 105 36.03 1.95 6.53
N ARG A 106 36.22 0.68 6.92
CA ARG A 106 36.28 -0.47 6.01
C ARG A 106 35.48 -1.63 6.58
N PHE A 107 34.54 -2.13 5.79
CA PHE A 107 33.66 -3.23 6.15
C PHE A 107 33.77 -4.32 5.09
N THR A 108 33.96 -5.57 5.51
CA THR A 108 34.07 -6.71 4.60
C THR A 108 32.88 -7.63 4.83
N LEU A 109 32.08 -7.83 3.79
CA LEU A 109 30.87 -8.65 3.79
C LEU A 109 31.11 -9.92 2.98
N GLN A 110 30.63 -11.05 3.48
CA GLN A 110 30.59 -12.30 2.72
C GLN A 110 29.52 -12.21 1.63
N THR A 111 29.82 -12.77 0.47
CA THR A 111 28.89 -12.88 -0.64
C THR A 111 28.45 -14.31 -0.86
N LEU A 112 27.32 -14.49 -1.53
CA LEU A 112 26.95 -15.79 -2.13
C LEU A 112 26.98 -15.67 -3.67
N PRO A 113 27.19 -16.78 -4.39
CA PRO A 113 27.18 -16.79 -5.84
C PRO A 113 25.88 -16.23 -6.41
N SER A 114 25.96 -15.56 -7.56
CA SER A 114 24.78 -14.89 -8.14
C SER A 114 23.86 -15.83 -8.91
N GLU A 115 24.42 -16.92 -9.43
CA GLU A 115 23.74 -18.02 -10.10
C GLU A 115 22.76 -18.76 -9.17
N ASP A 116 23.02 -18.72 -7.86
CA ASP A 116 22.14 -19.32 -6.84
C ASP A 116 20.98 -18.38 -6.46
N PHE A 117 21.00 -17.12 -6.89
CA PHE A 117 19.98 -16.14 -6.50
C PHE A 117 18.65 -16.44 -7.23
N PRO A 118 17.56 -16.70 -6.50
CA PRO A 118 16.30 -17.09 -7.13
C PRO A 118 15.59 -15.88 -7.72
N LEU A 119 15.52 -15.84 -9.04
CA LEU A 119 14.71 -14.87 -9.78
C LEU A 119 13.28 -15.40 -9.95
N VAL A 120 12.31 -14.48 -9.93
CA VAL A 120 10.93 -14.81 -10.28
C VAL A 120 10.88 -15.00 -11.80
N ASN A 121 10.37 -16.13 -12.26
CA ASN A 121 10.14 -16.38 -13.68
C ASN A 121 9.01 -15.47 -14.16
N GLU A 122 9.34 -14.44 -14.95
CA GLU A 122 8.34 -13.54 -15.52
C GLU A 122 7.44 -14.28 -16.52
N ALA A 123 6.15 -13.95 -16.51
CA ALA A 123 5.20 -14.41 -17.50
C ALA A 123 5.62 -13.96 -18.91
N VAL A 124 5.44 -14.85 -19.90
CA VAL A 124 5.78 -14.55 -21.30
C VAL A 124 4.77 -13.60 -21.93
N ASP A 125 3.51 -13.70 -21.51
CA ASP A 125 2.39 -12.97 -22.09
C ASP A 125 1.70 -12.10 -21.04
N PHE A 126 2.11 -10.83 -21.00
CA PHE A 126 1.41 -9.79 -20.26
C PHE A 126 0.41 -9.11 -21.18
N GLY A 127 -0.81 -8.91 -20.67
CA GLY A 127 -1.86 -8.16 -21.33
C GLY A 127 -1.48 -6.69 -21.63
N PRO A 128 -2.43 -5.94 -22.22
CA PRO A 128 -2.17 -4.56 -22.60
C PRO A 128 -1.75 -3.72 -21.39
N ALA A 129 -0.76 -2.87 -21.62
CA ALA A 129 -0.27 -1.94 -20.62
C ALA A 129 -1.25 -0.77 -20.45
N PHE A 130 -1.34 -0.26 -19.22
CA PHE A 130 -2.02 0.99 -18.90
C PHE A 130 -1.23 1.72 -17.83
N SER A 131 -1.47 3.01 -17.69
CA SER A 131 -0.77 3.82 -16.70
C SER A 131 -1.68 4.82 -16.02
N VAL A 132 -1.28 5.20 -14.81
CA VAL A 132 -1.83 6.33 -14.06
C VAL A 132 -0.67 7.07 -13.38
N PRO A 133 -0.86 8.33 -12.97
CA PRO A 133 0.10 8.99 -12.09
C PRO A 133 0.36 8.16 -10.82
N GLN A 134 1.60 8.09 -10.36
CA GLN A 134 1.98 7.40 -9.12
C GLN A 134 1.16 7.88 -7.92
N LYS A 135 0.96 9.20 -7.82
CA LYS A 135 0.12 9.83 -6.80
C LYS A 135 -1.33 9.31 -6.85
N THR A 136 -1.87 9.12 -8.05
CA THR A 136 -3.23 8.60 -8.25
C THR A 136 -3.32 7.18 -7.73
N LEU A 137 -2.43 6.27 -8.15
CA LEU A 137 -2.45 4.89 -7.65
C LEU A 137 -2.25 4.83 -6.13
N LYS A 138 -1.34 5.65 -5.59
CA LYS A 138 -1.11 5.73 -4.15
C LYS A 138 -2.37 6.14 -3.40
N MET A 139 -3.06 7.19 -3.87
CA MET A 139 -4.34 7.63 -3.30
C MET A 139 -5.38 6.50 -3.32
N LEU A 140 -5.55 5.80 -4.45
CA LEU A 140 -6.51 4.69 -4.54
C LEU A 140 -6.17 3.55 -3.55
N ILE A 141 -4.89 3.21 -3.40
CA ILE A 141 -4.46 2.19 -2.45
C ILE A 141 -4.69 2.66 -1.01
N ASP A 142 -4.31 3.89 -0.67
CA ASP A 142 -4.50 4.47 0.66
C ASP A 142 -6.00 4.41 1.05
N GLN A 143 -6.89 4.74 0.09
CA GLN A 143 -8.34 4.70 0.27
C GLN A 143 -8.96 3.31 0.48
N VAL A 144 -8.28 2.20 0.15
CA VAL A 144 -8.88 0.86 0.25
C VAL A 144 -8.10 -0.15 1.08
N HIS A 145 -6.77 -0.03 1.21
CA HIS A 145 -5.91 -1.09 1.75
C HIS A 145 -6.29 -1.54 3.17
N PHE A 146 -6.82 -0.64 4.00
CA PHE A 146 -7.22 -0.92 5.37
C PHE A 146 -8.42 -1.89 5.46
N ALA A 147 -9.21 -2.03 4.40
CA ALA A 147 -10.36 -2.94 4.33
C ALA A 147 -9.98 -4.36 3.88
N MET A 148 -8.71 -4.64 3.57
CA MET A 148 -8.26 -6.01 3.31
C MET A 148 -8.39 -6.88 4.56
N ALA A 149 -8.78 -8.15 4.38
CA ALA A 149 -8.73 -9.12 5.45
C ALA A 149 -7.27 -9.41 5.88
N VAL A 150 -7.11 -9.91 7.11
CA VAL A 150 -5.81 -10.26 7.68
C VAL A 150 -5.87 -11.72 8.11
N HIS A 151 -5.09 -12.57 7.44
CA HIS A 151 -5.04 -14.02 7.70
C HIS A 151 -6.40 -14.72 7.61
N ASP A 152 -7.30 -14.24 6.75
CA ASP A 152 -8.57 -14.91 6.49
C ASP A 152 -8.34 -16.18 5.67
N ILE A 153 -9.14 -17.21 5.97
CA ILE A 153 -9.13 -18.49 5.24
C ILE A 153 -9.51 -18.31 3.76
N ARG A 154 -10.28 -17.25 3.44
CA ARG A 154 -10.61 -16.82 2.09
C ARG A 154 -9.45 -15.97 1.57
N TYR A 155 -8.40 -16.63 1.10
CA TYR A 155 -7.14 -15.96 0.73
C TYR A 155 -7.31 -14.77 -0.24
N TYR A 156 -8.30 -14.83 -1.14
CA TYR A 156 -8.64 -13.75 -2.07
C TYR A 156 -9.08 -12.43 -1.38
N LEU A 157 -9.49 -12.46 -0.11
CA LEU A 157 -9.80 -11.25 0.68
C LEU A 157 -8.57 -10.64 1.37
N ASN A 158 -7.45 -11.38 1.44
CA ASN A 158 -6.19 -10.88 2.01
C ASN A 158 -5.41 -9.99 1.03
N GLY A 159 -6.07 -9.45 0.01
CA GLY A 159 -5.48 -8.65 -1.06
C GLY A 159 -6.47 -7.61 -1.60
N ILE A 160 -5.99 -6.74 -2.50
CA ILE A 160 -6.83 -5.76 -3.19
C ILE A 160 -7.14 -6.28 -4.59
N LEU A 161 -8.42 -6.25 -4.96
CA LEU A 161 -8.87 -6.46 -6.34
C LEU A 161 -8.54 -5.23 -7.17
N PHE A 162 -7.84 -5.41 -8.28
CA PHE A 162 -7.61 -4.40 -9.31
C PHE A 162 -8.44 -4.79 -10.54
N VAL A 163 -9.29 -3.89 -11.00
CA VAL A 163 -10.08 -4.04 -12.22
C VAL A 163 -9.77 -2.87 -13.14
N ALA A 164 -9.15 -3.14 -14.28
CA ALA A 164 -8.98 -2.16 -15.36
C ALA A 164 -9.95 -2.54 -16.48
N GLU A 165 -10.92 -1.68 -16.76
CA GLU A 165 -11.93 -1.92 -17.80
C GLU A 165 -12.40 -0.60 -18.40
N GLY A 166 -12.41 -0.54 -19.73
CA GLY A 166 -12.70 0.67 -20.45
C GLY A 166 -11.73 1.79 -20.07
N LYS A 167 -12.26 2.91 -19.59
CA LYS A 167 -11.48 4.04 -19.06
C LYS A 167 -11.41 4.09 -17.53
N THR A 168 -11.61 2.99 -16.82
CA THR A 168 -11.65 3.01 -15.36
C THR A 168 -10.69 2.00 -14.75
N LEU A 169 -9.91 2.46 -13.78
CA LEU A 169 -9.20 1.60 -12.82
C LEU A 169 -9.98 1.60 -11.51
N THR A 170 -10.45 0.43 -11.09
CA THR A 170 -11.17 0.22 -9.83
C THR A 170 -10.33 -0.63 -8.89
N LEU A 171 -10.12 -0.15 -7.67
CA LEU A 171 -9.53 -0.91 -6.57
C LEU A 171 -10.61 -1.26 -5.56
N VAL A 172 -10.65 -2.51 -5.10
CA VAL A 172 -11.62 -2.98 -4.10
C VAL A 172 -10.95 -3.82 -3.03
N ALA A 173 -11.26 -3.55 -1.77
CA ALA A 173 -10.82 -4.34 -0.62
C ALA A 173 -11.99 -4.61 0.33
N THR A 174 -12.10 -5.82 0.86
CA THR A 174 -13.12 -6.19 1.85
C THR A 174 -12.65 -7.34 2.75
N ASP A 175 -13.08 -7.31 4.00
CA ASP A 175 -12.93 -8.41 4.98
C ASP A 175 -14.27 -9.15 5.22
N GLY A 176 -15.32 -8.75 4.51
CA GLY A 176 -16.69 -9.25 4.67
C GLY A 176 -17.54 -8.48 5.69
N SER A 177 -16.94 -7.66 6.57
CA SER A 177 -17.66 -6.76 7.49
C SER A 177 -17.65 -5.31 7.02
N ARG A 178 -16.69 -4.95 6.18
CA ARG A 178 -16.57 -3.65 5.53
C ARG A 178 -16.00 -3.81 4.13
N LEU A 179 -16.24 -2.82 3.27
CA LEU A 179 -15.73 -2.79 1.91
C LEU A 179 -15.31 -1.37 1.55
N ALA A 180 -14.13 -1.22 0.95
CA ALA A 180 -13.67 0.03 0.36
C ALA A 180 -13.50 -0.13 -1.14
N LEU A 181 -13.95 0.86 -1.90
CA LEU A 181 -13.82 0.95 -3.34
C LEU A 181 -13.32 2.35 -3.70
N ALA A 182 -12.30 2.40 -4.54
CA ALA A 182 -11.75 3.64 -5.08
C ALA A 182 -11.55 3.50 -6.59
N GLN A 183 -11.80 4.58 -7.34
CA GLN A 183 -11.71 4.60 -8.80
C GLN A 183 -10.92 5.79 -9.30
N ALA A 184 -10.19 5.58 -10.40
CA ALA A 184 -9.61 6.63 -11.21
C ALA A 184 -9.94 6.42 -12.68
N GLU A 185 -9.98 7.51 -13.43
CA GLU A 185 -10.08 7.49 -14.88
C GLU A 185 -8.72 7.13 -15.49
N LEU A 186 -8.75 6.29 -16.53
CA LEU A 186 -7.60 5.97 -17.38
C LEU A 186 -7.64 6.86 -18.61
N GLU A 187 -6.47 7.30 -19.06
CA GLU A 187 -6.36 8.07 -20.31
C GLU A 187 -6.68 7.21 -21.55
N THR A 188 -6.42 5.91 -21.44
CA THR A 188 -6.59 4.92 -22.50
C THR A 188 -7.75 3.98 -22.21
N ASP A 189 -8.50 3.63 -23.26
CA ASP A 189 -9.50 2.56 -23.21
C ASP A 189 -8.80 1.19 -23.23
N ILE A 190 -9.15 0.29 -22.31
CA ILE A 190 -8.50 -1.02 -22.16
C ILE A 190 -9.52 -2.15 -22.00
N PRO A 191 -9.31 -3.35 -22.61
CA PRO A 191 -10.13 -4.51 -22.33
C PRO A 191 -10.10 -4.86 -20.84
N LYS A 192 -11.18 -5.48 -20.36
CA LYS A 192 -11.30 -5.91 -18.96
C LYS A 192 -10.13 -6.81 -18.56
N GLN A 193 -9.38 -6.37 -17.55
CA GLN A 193 -8.38 -7.14 -16.83
C GLN A 193 -8.68 -7.06 -15.34
N GLU A 194 -8.63 -8.19 -14.66
CA GLU A 194 -8.98 -8.31 -13.23
C GLU A 194 -7.96 -9.20 -12.53
N VAL A 195 -7.33 -8.67 -11.48
CA VAL A 195 -6.30 -9.37 -10.70
C VAL A 195 -6.41 -9.04 -9.21
N ILE A 196 -5.92 -9.93 -8.35
CA ILE A 196 -5.87 -9.68 -6.90
C ILE A 196 -4.41 -9.55 -6.48
N LEU A 197 -4.02 -8.35 -6.03
CA LEU A 197 -2.69 -8.11 -5.51
C LEU A 197 -2.59 -8.57 -4.05
N PRO A 198 -1.57 -9.37 -3.69
CA PRO A 198 -1.34 -9.77 -2.30
C PRO A 198 -1.09 -8.56 -1.40
N ARG A 199 -1.50 -8.63 -0.12
CA ARG A 199 -1.25 -7.57 0.87
C ARG A 199 0.19 -7.09 0.92
N LYS A 200 1.17 -8.01 0.85
CA LYS A 200 2.60 -7.66 0.90
C LYS A 200 2.99 -6.76 -0.29
N THR A 201 2.50 -7.08 -1.47
CA THR A 201 2.68 -6.26 -2.68
C THR A 201 2.07 -4.89 -2.53
N VAL A 202 0.83 -4.81 -2.05
CA VAL A 202 0.14 -3.54 -1.82
C VAL A 202 0.95 -2.63 -0.88
N LEU A 203 1.39 -3.17 0.26
CA LEU A 203 2.16 -2.40 1.24
C LEU A 203 3.50 -1.92 0.69
N GLU A 204 4.16 -2.74 -0.14
CA GLU A 204 5.42 -2.35 -0.75
C GLU A 204 5.23 -1.30 -1.86
N LEU A 205 4.16 -1.39 -2.67
CA LEU A 205 3.79 -0.33 -3.60
C LEU A 205 3.53 0.98 -2.85
N MET A 206 2.78 0.97 -1.75
CA MET A 206 2.54 2.17 -0.93
C MET A 206 3.84 2.84 -0.44
N ARG A 207 4.87 2.03 -0.13
CA ARG A 207 6.18 2.51 0.31
C ARG A 207 6.99 3.14 -0.82
N LEU A 208 6.82 2.64 -2.05
CA LEU A 208 7.62 3.01 -3.22
C LEU A 208 7.01 4.13 -4.05
N LEU A 209 5.69 4.24 -4.09
CA LEU A 209 4.98 5.26 -4.84
C LEU A 209 5.18 6.66 -4.22
N LYS A 210 5.40 7.65 -5.08
CA LYS A 210 5.59 9.05 -4.65
C LYS A 210 4.26 9.83 -4.59
N ASP A 211 4.20 10.80 -3.69
CA ASP A 211 3.05 11.70 -3.50
C ASP A 211 2.96 12.86 -4.51
N GLY A 212 3.85 12.90 -5.51
CA GLY A 212 3.90 13.96 -6.53
C GLY A 212 4.47 15.31 -6.06
N LYS A 213 4.94 15.43 -4.80
CA LYS A 213 5.68 16.62 -4.32
C LYS A 213 7.14 16.63 -4.77
N ASP A 214 7.66 15.48 -5.19
CA ASP A 214 9.06 15.26 -5.56
C ASP A 214 9.30 15.24 -7.08
N SER A 215 8.27 15.52 -7.90
CA SER A 215 8.43 15.63 -9.35
C SER A 215 9.14 16.95 -9.68
N LYS A 216 10.40 16.85 -10.13
CA LYS A 216 11.26 18.01 -10.39
C LYS A 216 10.87 18.81 -11.64
N ASP A 217 10.05 18.23 -12.52
CA ASP A 217 9.87 18.75 -13.88
C ASP A 217 8.41 18.95 -14.31
N GLY A 218 7.45 18.96 -13.37
CA GLY A 218 6.03 19.23 -13.67
C GLY A 218 5.29 18.14 -14.46
N GLU A 219 5.98 17.14 -15.00
CA GLU A 219 5.36 15.90 -15.48
C GLU A 219 4.95 15.02 -14.30
N ALA A 220 3.74 14.45 -14.41
CA ALA A 220 3.26 13.48 -13.44
C ALA A 220 4.03 12.16 -13.62
N ASP A 221 4.90 11.85 -12.65
CA ASP A 221 5.59 10.55 -12.53
C ASP A 221 4.58 9.41 -12.70
N GLN A 222 4.58 8.74 -13.86
CA GLN A 222 3.64 7.67 -14.18
C GLN A 222 4.07 6.34 -13.54
N ILE A 223 3.09 5.46 -13.36
CA ILE A 223 3.31 4.02 -13.14
C ILE A 223 2.59 3.22 -14.22
N GLU A 224 3.37 2.47 -15.00
CA GLU A 224 2.84 1.51 -15.96
C GLU A 224 2.53 0.19 -15.24
N MET A 225 1.36 -0.38 -15.53
CA MET A 225 0.87 -1.64 -15.01
C MET A 225 0.60 -2.60 -16.17
N ARG A 226 1.02 -3.87 -15.99
CA ARG A 226 0.73 -4.97 -16.89
C ARG A 226 0.32 -6.20 -16.11
N PHE A 227 -0.77 -6.83 -16.53
CA PHE A 227 -1.31 -8.01 -15.86
C PHE A 227 -1.20 -9.25 -16.74
N ALA A 228 -0.85 -10.37 -16.12
CA ALA A 228 -0.82 -11.71 -16.69
C ALA A 228 -1.70 -12.63 -15.82
N GLY A 229 -1.91 -13.87 -16.26
CA GLY A 229 -2.81 -14.80 -15.56
C GLY A 229 -2.45 -15.08 -14.09
N ASN A 230 -1.17 -15.05 -13.74
CA ASN A 230 -0.68 -15.32 -12.38
C ASN A 230 0.33 -14.27 -11.86
N GLN A 231 0.56 -13.18 -12.60
CA GLN A 231 1.52 -12.15 -12.24
C GLN A 231 1.04 -10.75 -12.59
N ALA A 232 1.53 -9.76 -11.86
CA ALA A 232 1.47 -8.36 -12.24
C ALA A 232 2.87 -7.76 -12.27
N LYS A 233 3.09 -6.87 -13.22
CA LYS A 233 4.32 -6.09 -13.38
C LYS A 233 4.00 -4.61 -13.30
N PHE A 234 4.82 -3.88 -12.55
CA PHE A 234 4.75 -2.44 -12.39
C PHE A 234 6.09 -1.84 -12.76
N SER A 235 6.06 -0.78 -13.56
CA SER A 235 7.25 -0.06 -14.02
C SER A 235 7.11 1.42 -13.72
N PHE A 236 7.99 1.97 -12.88
CA PHE A 236 7.93 3.37 -12.44
C PHE A 236 9.25 3.81 -11.82
N SER A 237 9.60 5.09 -11.96
CA SER A 237 10.82 5.67 -11.33
C SER A 237 12.13 4.88 -11.61
N GLY A 238 12.25 4.25 -12.78
CA GLY A 238 13.39 3.40 -13.14
C GLY A 238 13.45 2.05 -12.41
N MET A 239 12.35 1.66 -11.75
CA MET A 239 12.18 0.38 -11.06
C MET A 239 11.26 -0.53 -11.85
N GLU A 240 11.52 -1.83 -11.72
CA GLU A 240 10.62 -2.90 -12.14
C GLU A 240 10.22 -3.71 -10.90
N PHE A 241 8.92 -3.89 -10.72
CA PHE A 241 8.34 -4.66 -9.63
C PHE A 241 7.45 -5.75 -10.22
N VAL A 242 7.76 -7.01 -9.92
CA VAL A 242 7.01 -8.18 -10.39
C VAL A 242 6.47 -8.93 -9.17
N THR A 243 5.19 -9.30 -9.19
CA THR A 243 4.55 -10.06 -8.12
C THR A 243 3.73 -11.21 -8.67
N LYS A 244 3.65 -12.31 -7.91
CA LYS A 244 2.56 -13.28 -8.06
C LYS A 244 1.21 -12.66 -7.68
N LEU A 245 0.14 -13.20 -8.23
CA LEU A 245 -1.23 -12.82 -7.91
C LEU A 245 -1.84 -13.80 -6.91
N VAL A 246 -2.84 -13.35 -6.16
CA VAL A 246 -3.68 -14.24 -5.35
C VAL A 246 -4.69 -14.93 -6.28
N GLU A 247 -4.70 -16.25 -6.27
CA GLU A 247 -5.70 -17.03 -7.00
C GLU A 247 -7.06 -16.98 -6.28
N GLY A 248 -8.13 -16.80 -7.04
CA GLY A 248 -9.50 -16.85 -6.54
C GLY A 248 -10.43 -15.91 -7.27
N LYS A 249 -11.74 -16.13 -7.09
CA LYS A 249 -12.77 -15.23 -7.58
C LYS A 249 -13.16 -14.25 -6.49
N TYR A 250 -12.96 -12.96 -6.73
CA TYR A 250 -13.37 -11.93 -5.78
C TYR A 250 -14.91 -11.86 -5.69
N PRO A 251 -15.50 -11.57 -4.52
CA PRO A 251 -16.93 -11.39 -4.40
C PRO A 251 -17.47 -10.25 -5.28
N ASP A 252 -18.71 -10.38 -5.75
CA ASP A 252 -19.39 -9.32 -6.48
C ASP A 252 -19.72 -8.14 -5.55
N TYR A 253 -18.80 -7.18 -5.50
CA TYR A 253 -18.87 -6.02 -4.62
C TYR A 253 -20.04 -5.08 -4.96
N ASN A 254 -20.53 -5.08 -6.21
CA ASN A 254 -21.65 -4.22 -6.60
C ASN A 254 -22.95 -4.58 -5.89
N ARG A 255 -23.05 -5.82 -5.38
CA ARG A 255 -24.24 -6.30 -4.66
C ARG A 255 -24.27 -5.86 -3.20
N VAL A 256 -23.14 -5.52 -2.61
CA VAL A 256 -23.05 -5.11 -1.20
C VAL A 256 -23.05 -3.60 -1.02
N ILE A 257 -22.74 -2.83 -2.07
CA ILE A 257 -22.81 -1.36 -2.03
C ILE A 257 -24.28 -0.95 -1.99
N PRO A 258 -24.74 -0.31 -0.89
CA PRO A 258 -26.12 0.10 -0.78
C PRO A 258 -26.49 1.15 -1.84
N LYS A 259 -27.76 1.14 -2.25
CA LYS A 259 -28.32 2.08 -3.22
C LYS A 259 -29.49 2.81 -2.60
N ASN A 260 -29.65 4.09 -2.93
CA ASN A 260 -30.82 4.90 -2.57
C ASN A 260 -31.04 5.07 -1.05
N HIS A 261 -29.96 5.22 -0.28
CA HIS A 261 -30.06 5.70 1.09
C HIS A 261 -30.67 7.11 1.11
N LYS A 262 -31.61 7.32 2.02
CA LYS A 262 -32.38 8.58 2.10
C LYS A 262 -31.85 9.50 3.18
N ASN A 263 -31.23 8.94 4.21
CA ASN A 263 -30.73 9.67 5.35
C ASN A 263 -29.27 9.97 5.08
N ILE A 264 -28.99 11.22 4.68
CA ILE A 264 -27.68 11.66 4.23
C ILE A 264 -27.22 12.79 5.15
N ILE A 265 -26.00 12.66 5.69
CA ILE A 265 -25.41 13.65 6.58
C ILE A 265 -24.06 14.03 5.99
N THR A 266 -23.81 15.32 5.80
CA THR A 266 -22.48 15.82 5.39
C THR A 266 -21.85 16.55 6.56
N LEU A 267 -20.67 16.11 7.00
CA LEU A 267 -20.02 16.61 8.22
C LEU A 267 -18.50 16.62 8.11
N GLY A 268 -17.87 17.42 8.97
CA GLY A 268 -16.42 17.57 9.00
C GLY A 268 -15.72 16.27 9.40
N ARG A 269 -14.86 15.77 8.51
CA ARG A 269 -14.11 14.51 8.69
C ARG A 269 -13.31 14.50 9.99
N GLN A 270 -12.57 15.57 10.27
CA GLN A 270 -11.72 15.65 11.46
C GLN A 270 -12.52 15.73 12.76
N ALA A 271 -13.66 16.43 12.75
CA ALA A 271 -14.55 16.52 13.90
C ALA A 271 -15.15 15.14 14.23
N LEU A 272 -15.64 14.42 13.21
CA LEU A 272 -16.13 13.06 13.37
C LEU A 272 -15.03 12.10 13.85
N LEU A 273 -13.85 12.12 13.21
CA LEU A 273 -12.72 11.26 13.58
C LEU A 273 -12.29 11.49 15.03
N SER A 274 -12.14 12.75 15.45
CA SER A 274 -11.73 13.09 16.82
C SER A 274 -12.76 12.63 17.86
N SER A 275 -14.04 12.72 17.54
CA SER A 275 -15.13 12.29 18.43
C SER A 275 -15.18 10.77 18.55
N LEU A 276 -15.02 10.05 17.43
CA LEU A 276 -14.89 8.59 17.43
C LEU A 276 -13.65 8.12 18.18
N GLN A 277 -12.51 8.83 18.07
CA GLN A 277 -11.30 8.53 18.82
C GLN A 277 -11.51 8.66 20.33
N ARG A 278 -12.20 9.71 20.80
CA ARG A 278 -12.54 9.86 22.23
C ARG A 278 -13.48 8.77 22.70
N ALA A 279 -14.54 8.47 21.95
CA ALA A 279 -15.46 7.39 22.26
C ALA A 279 -14.76 6.02 22.30
N ALA A 280 -13.83 5.76 21.38
CA ALA A 280 -13.09 4.50 21.29
C ALA A 280 -12.32 4.15 22.57
N ILE A 281 -11.88 5.14 23.35
CA ILE A 281 -11.13 4.94 24.61
C ILE A 281 -11.94 4.12 25.61
N LEU A 282 -13.26 4.34 25.68
CA LEU A 282 -14.17 3.66 26.61
C LEU A 282 -15.00 2.56 25.91
N THR A 283 -14.44 1.93 24.88
CA THR A 283 -15.01 0.73 24.26
C THR A 283 -14.38 -0.54 24.83
N SER A 284 -15.10 -1.66 24.78
CA SER A 284 -14.48 -2.95 25.10
C SER A 284 -13.40 -3.31 24.07
N GLU A 285 -12.26 -3.85 24.53
CA GLU A 285 -11.17 -4.29 23.64
C GLU A 285 -11.62 -5.31 22.59
N LYS A 286 -12.61 -6.14 22.95
CA LYS A 286 -13.11 -7.23 22.10
C LYS A 286 -14.10 -6.78 21.03
N PHE A 287 -15.07 -5.92 21.38
CA PHE A 287 -16.17 -5.59 20.47
C PHE A 287 -16.03 -4.21 19.84
N LYS A 288 -15.27 -3.28 20.45
CA LYS A 288 -14.99 -1.94 19.94
C LYS A 288 -16.24 -1.20 19.41
N GLY A 289 -17.39 -1.43 20.05
CA GLY A 289 -18.69 -0.96 19.59
C GLY A 289 -18.97 0.48 20.00
N VAL A 290 -19.46 1.28 19.06
CA VAL A 290 -20.02 2.62 19.30
C VAL A 290 -21.44 2.71 18.75
N ARG A 291 -22.32 3.34 19.51
CA ARG A 291 -23.70 3.66 19.11
C ARG A 291 -23.76 5.08 18.59
N LEU A 292 -24.27 5.24 17.38
CA LEU A 292 -24.55 6.52 16.76
C LEU A 292 -26.06 6.75 16.83
N ASN A 293 -26.47 7.81 17.51
CA ASN A 293 -27.84 8.31 17.49
C ASN A 293 -27.86 9.57 16.62
N ILE A 294 -28.56 9.51 15.50
CA ILE A 294 -28.76 10.63 14.60
C ILE A 294 -30.17 11.15 14.84
N ASP A 295 -30.27 12.40 15.27
CA ASP A 295 -31.51 13.15 15.45
C ASP A 295 -31.48 14.41 14.59
N PRO A 296 -32.63 15.06 14.30
CA PRO A 296 -32.63 16.36 13.65
C PRO A 296 -31.70 17.35 14.36
N GLY A 297 -30.68 17.84 13.65
CA GLY A 297 -29.68 18.78 14.16
C GLY A 297 -28.50 18.19 14.95
N ALA A 298 -28.52 16.89 15.32
CA ALA A 298 -27.50 16.33 16.22
C ALA A 298 -27.10 14.88 15.90
N LEU A 299 -25.79 14.62 15.89
CA LEU A 299 -25.19 13.28 15.91
C LEU A 299 -24.57 13.04 17.29
N ARG A 300 -25.10 12.07 18.02
CA ARG A 300 -24.55 11.63 19.31
C ARG A 300 -23.82 10.31 19.16
N ILE A 301 -22.63 10.23 19.73
CA ILE A 301 -21.81 9.01 19.73
C ILE A 301 -21.68 8.56 21.18
N ALA A 302 -22.05 7.31 21.46
CA ALA A 302 -21.96 6.72 22.78
C ALA A 302 -21.20 5.39 22.76
N SER A 303 -20.45 5.12 23.81
CA SER A 303 -19.82 3.83 24.08
C SER A 303 -19.83 3.52 25.56
N SER A 304 -19.75 2.23 25.87
CA SER A 304 -19.59 1.73 27.24
C SER A 304 -18.71 0.48 27.27
N ASN A 305 -18.08 0.21 28.42
CA ASN A 305 -17.29 -1.00 28.66
C ASN A 305 -17.86 -1.83 29.83
N ALA A 306 -17.16 -2.92 30.19
CA ALA A 306 -17.62 -3.86 31.22
C ALA A 306 -17.54 -3.25 32.63
N GLU A 307 -16.69 -2.24 32.79
CA GLU A 307 -16.43 -1.47 33.99
C GLU A 307 -17.48 -0.38 34.24
N GLN A 308 -18.52 -0.30 33.39
CA GLN A 308 -19.58 0.72 33.43
C GLN A 308 -19.06 2.15 33.22
N GLU A 309 -17.93 2.30 32.54
CA GLU A 309 -17.46 3.60 32.07
C GLU A 309 -18.18 3.95 30.77
N GLU A 310 -18.53 5.22 30.59
CA GLU A 310 -19.27 5.70 29.43
C GLU A 310 -18.57 6.90 28.78
N ALA A 311 -18.55 6.92 27.44
CA ALA A 311 -18.25 8.12 26.66
C ALA A 311 -19.53 8.62 25.97
N LYS A 312 -19.72 9.94 25.95
CA LYS A 312 -20.79 10.62 25.22
C LYS A 312 -20.21 11.82 24.50
N GLU A 313 -20.36 11.84 23.19
CA GLU A 313 -19.95 12.92 22.31
C GLU A 313 -21.17 13.39 21.52
N GLU A 314 -21.20 14.68 21.19
CA GLU A 314 -22.25 15.28 20.38
C GLU A 314 -21.62 16.19 19.33
N LEU A 315 -22.14 16.09 18.10
CA LEU A 315 -21.77 16.92 16.97
C LEU A 315 -23.04 17.53 16.39
N GLU A 316 -23.02 18.85 16.19
CA GLU A 316 -24.06 19.53 15.42
C GLU A 316 -23.96 19.10 13.95
N ILE A 317 -25.08 18.71 13.35
CA ILE A 317 -25.15 18.25 11.96
C ILE A 317 -26.33 18.90 11.24
N ASP A 318 -26.19 19.11 9.94
CA ASP A 318 -27.30 19.51 9.08
C ASP A 318 -28.07 18.24 8.64
N TYR A 319 -29.08 17.89 9.43
CA TYR A 319 -29.95 16.74 9.21
C TYR A 319 -31.34 17.05 9.76
N ASP A 320 -32.37 16.80 8.96
CA ASP A 320 -33.78 17.03 9.29
C ASP A 320 -34.64 15.75 9.15
N GLY A 321 -34.00 14.61 8.90
CA GLY A 321 -34.65 13.32 8.69
C GLY A 321 -35.08 12.62 10.00
N PRO A 322 -35.61 11.39 9.90
CA PRO A 322 -36.05 10.62 11.07
C PRO A 322 -34.88 10.26 11.99
N SER A 323 -35.17 10.08 13.29
CA SER A 323 -34.16 9.60 14.24
C SER A 323 -33.71 8.17 13.90
N ILE A 324 -32.39 7.94 13.92
CA ILE A 324 -31.77 6.64 13.62
C ILE A 324 -30.79 6.30 14.73
N GLU A 325 -30.94 5.10 15.29
CA GLU A 325 -29.97 4.50 16.20
C GLU A 325 -29.28 3.34 15.49
N ILE A 326 -27.95 3.37 15.41
CA ILE A 326 -27.16 2.34 14.73
C ILE A 326 -25.83 2.10 15.44
N GLY A 327 -25.42 0.83 15.53
CA GLY A 327 -24.15 0.42 16.13
C GLY A 327 -23.08 0.12 15.09
N PHE A 328 -21.83 0.48 15.35
CA PHE A 328 -20.68 0.15 14.50
C PHE A 328 -19.47 -0.29 15.31
N ASN A 329 -18.56 -1.01 14.65
CA ASN A 329 -17.18 -1.10 15.12
C ASN A 329 -16.51 0.26 14.89
N VAL A 330 -16.08 0.93 15.96
CA VAL A 330 -15.46 2.26 15.89
C VAL A 330 -14.20 2.27 15.05
N THR A 331 -13.42 1.18 15.07
CA THR A 331 -12.18 1.07 14.28
C THR A 331 -12.49 1.11 12.78
N TYR A 332 -13.61 0.54 12.35
CA TYR A 332 -13.98 0.55 10.94
C TYR A 332 -14.33 1.95 10.44
N LEU A 333 -14.99 2.77 11.27
CA LEU A 333 -15.25 4.16 10.92
C LEU A 333 -13.96 4.99 10.93
N MET A 334 -13.14 4.82 11.97
CA MET A 334 -11.87 5.54 12.12
C MET A 334 -10.90 5.25 10.97
N ASP A 335 -10.77 3.99 10.54
CA ASP A 335 -9.86 3.62 9.46
C ASP A 335 -10.24 4.33 8.15
N ALA A 336 -11.52 4.43 7.82
CA ALA A 336 -11.96 5.16 6.63
C ALA A 336 -11.66 6.67 6.75
N LEU A 337 -12.02 7.28 7.87
CA LEU A 337 -11.81 8.73 8.09
C LEU A 337 -10.33 9.12 8.17
N ALA A 338 -9.45 8.21 8.59
CA ALA A 338 -8.01 8.44 8.64
C ALA A 338 -7.35 8.36 7.26
N ASN A 339 -7.97 7.69 6.29
CA ASN A 339 -7.45 7.48 4.94
C ASN A 339 -8.20 8.30 3.86
N ILE A 340 -9.10 9.19 4.27
CA ILE A 340 -9.73 10.20 3.42
C ILE A 340 -8.98 11.52 3.62
N GLY A 341 -8.60 12.20 2.53
CA GLY A 341 -7.83 13.44 2.58
C GLY A 341 -8.70 14.69 2.70
N GLU A 342 -9.96 14.58 2.28
CA GLU A 342 -10.91 15.67 2.15
C GLU A 342 -11.51 16.10 3.50
N ASP A 343 -11.88 17.37 3.62
CA ASP A 343 -12.34 17.93 4.90
C ASP A 343 -13.76 17.50 5.27
N MET A 344 -14.58 17.18 4.27
CA MET A 344 -15.99 16.80 4.45
C MET A 344 -16.20 15.38 3.98
N VAL A 345 -17.00 14.63 4.74
CA VAL A 345 -17.46 13.29 4.37
C VAL A 345 -18.98 13.26 4.39
N ARG A 346 -19.55 12.34 3.62
CA ARG A 346 -20.98 12.07 3.58
C ARG A 346 -21.24 10.69 4.15
N LEU A 347 -22.08 10.62 5.17
CA LEU A 347 -22.59 9.38 5.75
C LEU A 347 -24.02 9.16 5.26
N GLU A 348 -24.26 8.07 4.56
CA GLU A 348 -25.55 7.70 4.00
C GLU A 348 -26.07 6.42 4.68
N MET A 349 -27.30 6.46 5.18
CA MET A 349 -27.92 5.36 5.92
C MET A 349 -29.37 5.12 5.50
N HIS A 350 -29.86 3.91 5.73
CA HIS A 350 -31.27 3.55 5.55
C HIS A 350 -32.02 3.44 6.88
N ASP A 351 -31.53 2.57 7.76
CA ASP A 351 -32.09 2.27 9.08
C ASP A 351 -30.99 1.76 10.03
N GLY A 352 -31.35 1.37 11.26
CA GLY A 352 -30.41 0.89 12.28
C GLY A 352 -29.81 -0.50 12.05
N SER A 353 -30.13 -1.17 10.96
CA SER A 353 -29.73 -2.56 10.66
C SER A 353 -29.10 -2.77 9.29
N SER A 354 -29.21 -1.76 8.43
CA SER A 354 -28.64 -1.72 7.09
C SER A 354 -27.18 -1.25 7.13
N ALA A 355 -26.39 -1.69 6.16
CA ALA A 355 -25.04 -1.17 5.97
C ALA A 355 -25.08 0.36 5.81
N ALA A 356 -24.09 1.06 6.36
CA ALA A 356 -23.88 2.48 6.05
C ALA A 356 -22.91 2.62 4.88
N LEU A 357 -23.09 3.70 4.13
CA LEU A 357 -22.22 4.09 3.03
C LEU A 357 -21.55 5.43 3.35
N VAL A 358 -20.23 5.46 3.37
CA VAL A 358 -19.42 6.67 3.48
C VAL A 358 -18.91 7.02 2.09
N THR A 359 -19.16 8.26 1.67
CA THR A 359 -18.67 8.85 0.42
C THR A 359 -18.00 10.19 0.69
N VAL A 360 -17.31 10.71 -0.31
CA VAL A 360 -16.71 12.04 -0.27
C VAL A 360 -17.46 12.93 -1.27
N PRO A 361 -17.92 14.14 -0.87
CA PRO A 361 -18.54 15.08 -1.80
C PRO A 361 -17.64 15.33 -3.01
N GLU A 362 -18.24 15.38 -4.21
CA GLU A 362 -17.52 15.63 -5.49
C GLU A 362 -16.51 14.54 -5.91
N GLN A 363 -16.36 13.46 -5.15
CA GLN A 363 -15.51 12.32 -5.47
C GLN A 363 -16.34 11.03 -5.60
N ALA A 364 -17.09 10.92 -6.70
CA ALA A 364 -18.00 9.79 -6.94
C ALA A 364 -17.28 8.42 -7.01
N GLY A 365 -15.97 8.42 -7.28
CA GLY A 365 -15.15 7.22 -7.39
C GLY A 365 -14.80 6.55 -6.06
N PHE A 366 -15.08 7.18 -4.92
CA PHE A 366 -14.83 6.59 -3.60
C PHE A 366 -16.12 6.15 -2.90
N LYS A 367 -16.14 4.92 -2.41
CA LYS A 367 -17.25 4.33 -1.65
C LYS A 367 -16.72 3.43 -0.54
N TYR A 368 -17.19 3.65 0.68
CA TYR A 368 -16.88 2.79 1.81
C TYR A 368 -18.15 2.28 2.48
N VAL A 369 -18.30 0.96 2.55
CA VAL A 369 -19.44 0.28 3.16
C VAL A 369 -19.01 -0.29 4.50
N VAL A 370 -19.82 -0.09 5.54
CA VAL A 370 -19.60 -0.66 6.85
C VAL A 370 -20.89 -1.33 7.35
N MET A 371 -20.78 -2.61 7.73
CA MET A 371 -21.90 -3.35 8.28
C MET A 371 -22.15 -2.93 9.74
N PRO A 372 -23.43 -2.77 10.15
CA PRO A 372 -23.75 -2.45 11.53
C PRO A 372 -23.48 -3.62 12.46
N MET A 373 -23.33 -3.30 13.73
CA MET A 373 -23.24 -4.23 14.84
C MET A 373 -24.47 -4.08 15.74
N ARG A 374 -24.95 -5.20 16.28
CA ARG A 374 -25.90 -5.18 17.38
C ARG A 374 -25.14 -4.85 18.67
N ILE A 375 -25.53 -3.77 19.35
CA ILE A 375 -24.91 -3.25 20.58
C ILE A 375 -25.86 -3.46 21.75
#